data_AF-A0A7C2FYB6-F1
#
_entry.id   AF-A0A7C2FYB6-F1
#
_cell.length_a   1.000
_cell.length_b   1.000
_cell.length_c   1.000
_cell.angle_alpha   90.00
_cell.angle_beta   90.00
_cell.angle_gamma   90.00
#
_symmetry.space_group_name_H-M   'P 1'
#
loop_
_entity.id
_entity.type
_entity.pdbx_description
1 polymer ?
#
loop_
_entity_poly.entity_id
_entity_poly.type
_entity_poly.pdbx_seq_one_letter_code
_entity_poly.pdbx_strand_id
1 'polypeptide(L)'
;MAFEAQDYLDLLRLLQEHPEWRQELRRLLLTDELLALPQLFREWIEAQQRAERRTTRALLVLAQAQRRSEERIGRVEEQLAALAEAQRKTEERVTRVEEQLAALAEAQRKTEEQVRMLAEAQRHLEERVTRVEEQLAALAEAQRKTEEQVRMLAEAQRHLEERVT
;
A
#
# COMPACT_ATOMS: atom_id res chain seq x y z
N MET A 1 -18.79 71.89 -67.06
CA MET A 1 -20.09 72.17 -66.45
C MET A 1 -20.12 71.46 -65.11
N ALA A 2 -20.45 72.16 -64.04
CA ALA A 2 -20.58 71.54 -62.72
C ALA A 2 -21.88 70.74 -62.69
N PHE A 3 -21.84 69.51 -62.22
CA PHE A 3 -23.04 68.71 -62.00
C PHE A 3 -23.68 69.22 -60.71
N GLU A 4 -24.79 69.92 -60.83
CA GLU A 4 -25.49 70.53 -59.70
C GLU A 4 -26.47 69.54 -59.05
N ALA A 5 -26.89 69.81 -57.80
CA ALA A 5 -27.82 68.92 -57.09
C ALA A 5 -29.18 68.75 -57.80
N GLN A 6 -29.56 69.75 -58.61
CA GLN A 6 -30.74 69.70 -59.46
C GLN A 6 -30.59 68.63 -60.56
N ASP A 7 -29.41 68.57 -61.20
CA ASP A 7 -29.08 67.60 -62.26
C ASP A 7 -29.15 66.15 -61.74
N TYR A 8 -28.81 65.92 -60.47
CA TYR A 8 -28.94 64.61 -59.82
C TYR A 8 -30.40 64.18 -59.63
N LEU A 9 -31.25 65.09 -59.18
CA LEU A 9 -32.68 64.82 -58.99
C LEU A 9 -33.40 64.61 -60.33
N ASP A 10 -33.00 65.36 -61.35
CA ASP A 10 -33.51 65.20 -62.71
C ASP A 10 -33.05 63.87 -63.33
N LEU A 11 -31.79 63.46 -63.10
CA LEU A 11 -31.31 62.13 -63.47
C LEU A 11 -32.08 61.00 -62.76
N LEU A 12 -32.40 61.16 -61.47
CA LEU A 12 -33.20 60.17 -60.73
C LEU A 12 -34.64 60.06 -61.25
N ARG A 13 -35.28 61.18 -61.64
CA ARG A 13 -36.60 61.15 -62.29
C ARG A 13 -36.55 60.48 -63.65
N LEU A 14 -35.58 60.84 -64.49
CA LEU A 14 -35.39 60.24 -65.81
C LEU A 14 -35.14 58.73 -65.71
N LEU A 15 -34.37 58.28 -64.71
CA LEU A 15 -34.19 56.85 -64.44
C LEU A 15 -35.51 56.18 -64.01
N GLN A 16 -36.36 56.84 -63.22
CA GLN A 16 -37.66 56.28 -62.82
C GLN A 16 -38.60 56.14 -64.02
N GLU A 17 -38.65 57.13 -64.91
CA GLU A 17 -39.49 57.16 -66.12
C GLU A 17 -39.00 56.18 -67.20
N HIS A 18 -37.68 55.98 -67.32
CA HIS A 18 -37.07 55.06 -68.30
C HIS A 18 -36.49 53.81 -67.63
N PRO A 19 -37.25 52.70 -67.52
CA PRO A 19 -36.79 51.46 -66.90
C PRO A 19 -35.57 50.84 -67.62
N GLU A 20 -35.43 51.05 -68.93
CA GLU A 20 -34.26 50.66 -69.73
C GLU A 20 -32.95 51.30 -69.22
N TRP A 21 -32.97 52.58 -68.85
CA TRP A 21 -31.77 53.27 -68.35
C TRP A 21 -31.37 52.81 -66.96
N ARG A 22 -32.35 52.45 -66.12
CA ARG A 22 -32.08 51.77 -64.84
C ARG A 22 -31.43 50.41 -65.04
N GLN A 23 -31.83 49.66 -66.08
CA GLN A 23 -31.22 48.37 -66.38
C GLN A 23 -29.78 48.52 -66.88
N GLU A 24 -29.50 49.47 -67.77
CA GLU A 24 -28.14 49.75 -68.24
C GLU A 24 -27.23 50.25 -67.11
N LEU A 25 -27.73 51.17 -66.27
CA LEU A 25 -27.01 51.65 -65.09
C LEU A 25 -26.78 50.52 -64.08
N ARG A 26 -27.77 49.62 -63.89
CA ARG A 26 -27.63 48.41 -63.09
C ARG A 26 -26.58 47.47 -63.67
N ARG A 27 -26.52 47.29 -64.98
CA ARG A 27 -25.51 46.42 -65.63
C ARG A 27 -24.09 46.98 -65.51
N LEU A 28 -23.93 48.30 -65.50
CA LEU A 28 -22.64 48.98 -65.35
C LEU A 28 -22.16 49.06 -63.89
N LEU A 29 -23.07 49.24 -62.93
CA LEU A 29 -22.72 49.43 -61.52
C LEU A 29 -22.88 48.18 -60.64
N LEU A 30 -23.83 47.30 -60.93
CA LEU A 30 -24.06 46.05 -60.20
C LEU A 30 -23.45 44.91 -61.01
N THR A 31 -22.12 44.80 -60.94
CA THR A 31 -21.38 43.64 -61.43
C THR A 31 -21.87 42.37 -60.73
N ASP A 32 -21.67 41.21 -61.35
CA ASP A 32 -22.10 39.91 -60.81
C ASP A 32 -21.56 39.67 -59.39
N GLU A 33 -20.37 40.18 -59.07
CA GLU A 33 -19.78 40.13 -57.72
C GLU A 33 -20.61 40.91 -56.68
N LEU A 34 -21.06 42.13 -57.00
CA LEU A 34 -21.86 42.95 -56.10
C LEU A 34 -23.28 42.39 -55.90
N LEU A 35 -23.83 41.73 -56.93
CA LEU A 35 -25.10 41.01 -56.83
C LEU A 35 -24.99 39.72 -56.01
N ALA A 36 -23.82 39.08 -56.00
CA ALA A 36 -23.55 37.87 -55.22
C ALA A 36 -23.22 38.16 -53.74
N LEU A 37 -22.79 39.38 -53.39
CA LEU A 37 -22.40 39.75 -52.01
C LEU A 37 -23.43 39.37 -50.93
N PRO A 38 -24.75 39.64 -51.07
CA PRO A 38 -25.73 39.25 -50.07
C PRO A 38 -25.80 37.73 -49.86
N GLN A 39 -25.54 36.95 -50.91
CA GLN A 39 -25.53 35.50 -50.83
C GLN A 39 -24.24 34.98 -50.16
N LEU A 40 -23.08 35.52 -50.56
CA LEU A 40 -21.80 35.22 -49.92
C LEU A 40 -21.80 35.57 -48.43
N PHE A 41 -22.42 36.68 -48.05
CA PHE A 41 -22.55 37.08 -46.65
C PHE A 41 -23.45 36.12 -45.86
N ARG A 42 -24.55 35.64 -46.44
CA ARG A 42 -25.40 34.60 -45.82
C ARG A 42 -24.62 33.31 -45.62
N GLU A 43 -23.93 32.84 -46.66
CA GLU A 43 -23.12 31.62 -46.60
C GLU A 43 -22.00 31.73 -45.57
N TRP A 44 -21.38 32.90 -45.45
CA TRP A 44 -20.37 33.20 -44.43
C TRP A 44 -20.95 33.19 -43.02
N ILE A 45 -22.09 33.86 -42.78
CA ILE A 45 -22.78 33.82 -41.48
C ILE A 45 -23.12 32.38 -41.09
N GLU A 46 -23.66 31.60 -42.02
CA GLU A 46 -23.98 30.21 -41.75
C GLU A 46 -22.73 29.38 -41.47
N ALA A 47 -21.64 29.59 -42.21
CA ALA A 47 -20.37 28.94 -41.96
C ALA A 47 -19.81 29.30 -40.58
N GLN A 48 -19.92 30.57 -40.18
CA GLN A 48 -19.52 31.06 -38.88
C GLN A 48 -20.36 30.39 -37.78
N GLN A 49 -21.69 30.39 -37.90
CA GLN A 49 -22.57 29.72 -36.94
C GLN A 49 -22.31 28.22 -36.85
N ARG A 50 -22.02 27.56 -37.97
CA ARG A 50 -21.64 26.14 -37.99
C ARG A 50 -20.33 25.92 -37.24
N ALA A 51 -19.34 26.79 -37.42
CA ALA A 51 -18.06 26.73 -36.71
C ALA A 51 -18.27 26.96 -35.21
N GLU A 52 -19.06 27.96 -34.82
CA GLU A 52 -19.40 28.24 -33.43
C GLU A 52 -20.08 27.04 -32.76
N ARG A 53 -21.12 26.47 -33.41
CA ARG A 53 -21.80 25.27 -32.90
C ARG A 53 -20.85 24.08 -32.74
N ARG A 54 -19.90 23.90 -33.67
CA ARG A 54 -18.88 22.84 -33.57
C ARG A 54 -17.95 23.07 -32.38
N THR A 55 -17.49 24.30 -32.18
CA THR A 55 -16.64 24.67 -31.04
C THR A 55 -17.37 24.48 -29.72
N THR A 56 -18.61 24.98 -29.59
CA THR A 56 -19.43 24.79 -28.39
C THR A 56 -19.64 23.31 -28.08
N ARG A 57 -19.92 22.49 -29.10
CA ARG A 57 -20.06 21.05 -28.91
C ARG A 57 -18.74 20.39 -28.46
N ALA A 58 -17.61 20.77 -29.06
CA ALA A 58 -16.31 20.25 -28.67
C ALA A 58 -15.97 20.62 -27.21
N LEU A 59 -16.23 21.85 -26.81
CA LEU A 59 -16.05 22.30 -25.42
C LEU A 59 -16.91 21.52 -24.42
N LEU A 60 -18.17 21.26 -24.76
CA LEU A 60 -19.05 20.44 -23.92
C LEU A 60 -18.53 19.01 -23.75
N VAL A 61 -18.04 18.40 -24.84
CA VAL A 61 -17.45 17.04 -24.79
C VAL A 61 -16.18 17.03 -23.94
N LEU A 62 -15.32 18.04 -24.10
CA LEU A 62 -14.09 18.16 -23.29
C LEU A 62 -14.41 18.38 -21.82
N ALA A 63 -15.38 19.23 -21.48
CA ALA A 63 -15.81 19.45 -20.10
C ALA A 63 -16.36 18.16 -19.46
N GLN A 64 -17.13 17.37 -20.21
CA GLN A 64 -17.61 16.06 -19.74
C GLN A 64 -16.46 15.06 -19.56
N ALA A 65 -15.52 15.01 -20.50
CA ALA A 65 -14.35 14.15 -20.40
C ALA A 65 -13.47 14.53 -19.21
N GLN A 66 -13.27 15.83 -18.97
CA GLN A 66 -12.54 16.36 -17.83
C GLN A 66 -13.22 15.97 -16.51
N ARG A 67 -14.52 16.20 -16.37
CA ARG A 67 -15.27 15.80 -15.17
C ARG A 67 -15.15 14.30 -14.89
N ARG A 68 -15.27 13.47 -15.92
CA ARG A 68 -15.09 12.00 -15.78
C ARG A 68 -13.66 11.66 -15.35
N SER A 69 -12.66 12.41 -15.81
CA SER A 69 -11.27 12.22 -15.38
C SER A 69 -11.08 12.61 -13.92
N GLU A 70 -11.63 13.75 -13.49
CA GLU A 70 -11.61 14.21 -12.10
C GLU A 70 -12.27 13.19 -11.17
N GLU A 71 -13.44 12.65 -11.54
CA GLU A 71 -14.11 11.59 -10.77
C GLU A 71 -13.26 10.31 -10.68
N ARG A 72 -12.54 9.94 -11.74
CA ARG A 72 -11.61 8.80 -11.72
C ARG A 72 -10.40 9.06 -10.83
N ILE A 73 -9.86 10.27 -10.87
CA ILE A 73 -8.74 10.69 -10.02
C ILE A 73 -9.16 10.63 -8.55
N GLY A 74 -10.32 11.19 -8.20
CA GLY A 74 -10.83 11.13 -6.82
C GLY A 74 -10.98 9.69 -6.30
N ARG A 75 -11.49 8.77 -7.11
CA ARG A 75 -11.56 7.34 -6.73
C ARG A 75 -10.18 6.71 -6.52
N VAL A 76 -9.19 7.08 -7.34
CA VAL A 76 -7.82 6.59 -7.17
C VAL A 76 -7.20 7.17 -5.89
N GLU A 77 -7.43 8.45 -5.59
CA GLU A 77 -6.98 9.08 -4.35
C GLU A 77 -7.57 8.38 -3.12
N GLU A 78 -8.87 8.07 -3.13
CA GLU A 78 -9.53 7.30 -2.06
C GLU A 78 -8.92 5.90 -1.90
N GLN A 79 -8.67 5.20 -3.01
CA GLN A 79 -8.03 3.88 -2.98
C GLN A 79 -6.60 3.94 -2.44
N LEU A 80 -5.83 4.97 -2.81
CA LEU A 80 -4.47 5.19 -2.30
C LEU A 80 -4.48 5.49 -0.80
N ALA A 81 -5.44 6.30 -0.33
CA ALA A 81 -5.60 6.58 1.10
C ALA A 81 -5.92 5.30 1.89
N ALA A 82 -6.84 4.48 1.39
CA ALA A 82 -7.17 3.19 2.00
C ALA A 82 -5.98 2.22 2.01
N LEU A 83 -5.19 2.19 0.94
CA LEU A 83 -3.98 1.37 0.86
C LEU A 83 -2.91 1.84 1.86
N ALA A 84 -2.70 3.15 1.99
CA ALA A 84 -1.76 3.71 2.96
C ALA A 84 -2.17 3.38 4.41
N GLU A 85 -3.46 3.42 4.73
CA GLU A 85 -3.96 3.01 6.04
C GLU A 85 -3.75 1.50 6.30
N ALA A 86 -4.04 0.66 5.29
CA ALA A 86 -3.82 -0.78 5.39
C ALA A 86 -2.32 -1.12 5.56
N GLN A 87 -1.45 -0.40 4.86
CA GLN A 87 0.00 -0.54 4.99
C GLN A 87 0.45 -0.17 6.41
N ARG A 88 0.01 0.97 6.94
CA ARG A 88 0.33 1.38 8.32
C ARG A 88 -0.11 0.34 9.36
N LYS A 89 -1.33 -0.20 9.24
CA LYS A 89 -1.81 -1.29 10.12
C LYS A 89 -0.94 -2.54 10.01
N THR A 90 -0.42 -2.83 8.82
CA THR A 90 0.47 -3.97 8.60
C THR A 90 1.82 -3.74 9.25
N GLU A 91 2.39 -2.53 9.11
CA GLU A 91 3.64 -2.14 9.77
C GLU A 91 3.52 -2.23 11.30
N GLU A 92 2.44 -1.71 11.88
CA GLU A 92 2.16 -1.83 13.33
C GLU A 92 2.07 -3.30 13.79
N ARG A 93 1.46 -4.18 12.99
CA ARG A 93 1.41 -5.63 13.27
C ARG A 93 2.78 -6.28 13.18
N VAL A 94 3.61 -5.89 12.21
CA VAL A 94 4.97 -6.40 12.06
C VAL A 94 5.81 -6.02 13.27
N THR A 95 5.79 -4.76 13.69
CA THR A 95 6.51 -4.32 14.90
C THR A 95 6.09 -5.11 16.13
N ARG A 96 4.78 -5.34 16.32
CA ARG A 96 4.29 -6.17 17.43
C ARG A 96 4.80 -7.62 17.37
N VAL A 97 4.87 -8.20 16.18
CA VAL A 97 5.42 -9.56 16.00
C VAL A 97 6.91 -9.60 16.30
N GLU A 98 7.67 -8.58 15.86
CA GLU A 98 9.09 -8.44 16.18
C GLU A 98 9.34 -8.36 17.69
N GLU A 99 8.54 -7.55 18.41
CA GLU A 99 8.59 -7.46 19.87
C GLU A 99 8.29 -8.80 20.55
N GLN A 100 7.27 -9.54 20.07
CA GLN A 100 6.92 -10.85 20.60
C GLN A 100 8.03 -11.89 20.34
N LEU A 101 8.66 -11.85 19.17
CA LEU A 101 9.78 -12.73 18.84
C LEU A 101 11.01 -12.42 19.72
N ALA A 102 11.29 -11.14 19.97
CA ALA A 102 12.36 -10.73 20.87
C ALA A 102 12.11 -11.24 22.30
N ALA A 103 10.89 -11.08 22.82
CA ALA A 103 10.52 -11.59 24.14
C ALA A 103 10.60 -13.13 24.22
N LEU A 104 10.19 -13.84 23.17
CA LEU A 104 10.29 -15.30 23.10
C LEU A 104 11.74 -15.77 23.08
N ALA A 105 12.61 -15.09 22.33
CA ALA A 105 14.04 -15.39 22.29
C ALA A 105 14.71 -15.19 23.66
N GLU A 106 14.33 -14.15 24.39
CA GLU A 106 14.81 -13.92 25.76
C GLU A 106 14.32 -15.01 26.73
N ALA A 107 13.03 -15.36 26.66
CA ALA A 107 12.46 -16.43 27.47
C ALA A 107 13.16 -17.77 27.19
N GLN A 108 13.43 -18.09 25.92
CA GLN A 108 14.16 -19.28 25.52
C GLN A 108 15.58 -19.30 26.11
N ARG A 109 16.32 -18.20 26.01
CA ARG A 109 17.67 -18.10 26.61
C ARG A 109 17.66 -18.36 28.11
N LYS A 110 16.68 -17.79 28.82
CA LYS A 110 16.51 -18.03 30.27
C LYS A 110 16.21 -19.49 30.58
N THR A 111 15.35 -20.13 29.79
CA THR A 111 15.07 -21.56 29.93
C THR A 111 16.31 -22.42 29.65
N GLU A 112 17.09 -22.10 28.61
CA GLU A 112 18.35 -22.78 28.31
C GLU A 112 19.35 -22.66 29.48
N GLU A 113 19.45 -21.49 30.09
CA GLU A 113 20.28 -21.28 31.29
C GLU A 113 19.80 -22.10 32.50
N GLN A 114 18.48 -22.14 32.75
CA GLN A 114 17.90 -22.97 33.81
C GLN A 114 18.14 -24.46 33.58
N VAL A 115 17.99 -24.93 32.35
CA VAL A 115 18.27 -26.33 31.99
C VAL A 115 19.74 -26.66 32.23
N ARG A 116 20.65 -25.75 31.89
CA ARG A 116 22.07 -25.93 32.15
C ARG A 116 22.37 -26.03 33.65
N MET A 117 21.82 -25.14 34.48
CA MET A 117 21.97 -25.21 35.93
C MET A 117 21.41 -26.51 36.52
N LEU A 118 20.26 -26.99 36.02
CA LEU A 118 19.69 -28.27 36.45
C LEU A 118 20.57 -29.46 36.06
N ALA A 119 21.15 -29.44 34.85
CA ALA A 119 22.10 -30.48 34.42
C ALA A 119 23.36 -30.51 35.30
N GLU A 120 23.89 -29.33 35.66
CA GLU A 120 25.03 -29.22 36.59
C GLU A 120 24.68 -29.73 38.00
N ALA A 121 23.50 -29.37 38.52
CA ALA A 121 23.01 -29.85 39.81
C ALA A 121 22.79 -31.38 39.81
N GLN A 122 22.25 -31.93 38.72
CA GLN A 122 22.06 -33.37 38.55
C GLN A 122 23.42 -34.10 38.58
N ARG A 123 24.42 -33.60 37.84
CA ARG A 123 25.78 -34.17 37.85
C ARG A 123 26.38 -34.20 39.26
N HIS A 124 26.22 -33.13 40.04
CA HIS A 124 26.69 -33.11 41.44
C HIS A 124 25.93 -34.08 42.34
N LEU A 125 24.63 -34.29 42.10
CA LEU A 125 23.86 -35.31 42.82
C LEU A 125 24.34 -36.72 42.48
N GLU A 126 24.61 -37.00 41.20
CA GLU A 126 25.19 -38.27 40.74
C GLU A 126 26.54 -38.54 41.42
N GLU A 127 27.44 -37.55 41.44
CA GLU A 127 28.73 -37.65 42.15
C GLU A 127 28.57 -37.95 43.65
N ARG A 128 27.58 -37.32 44.31
CA ARG A 128 27.30 -37.57 45.73
C ARG A 128 26.73 -38.97 45.96
N VAL A 129 25.85 -39.45 45.08
CA VAL A 129 25.28 -40.80 45.14
C VAL A 129 26.39 -41.82 45.03
N THR A 130 27.29 -41.70 44.05
CA THR A 130 28.45 -42.59 43.89
C THR A 130 29.30 -42.62 45.16
N ARG A 131 29.57 -41.45 45.76
CA ARG A 131 30.34 -41.38 47.02
C ARG A 131 29.63 -42.07 48.20
N VAL A 132 28.31 -41.94 48.29
CA VAL A 132 27.53 -42.65 49.33
C VAL A 132 27.55 -44.15 49.09
N GLU A 133 27.44 -44.60 47.84
CA GLU A 133 27.55 -46.02 47.47
C GLU A 133 28.91 -46.60 47.88
N GLU A 134 30.01 -45.88 47.61
CA GLU A 134 31.36 -46.26 48.04
C GLU A 134 31.47 -46.36 49.57
N GLN A 135 30.91 -45.39 50.30
CA GLN A 135 30.92 -45.41 51.78
C GLN A 135 30.10 -46.57 52.35
N LEU A 136 28.94 -46.88 51.76
CA LEU A 136 28.12 -48.02 52.15
C LEU A 136 28.85 -49.34 51.89
N ALA A 137 29.54 -49.46 50.75
CA ALA A 137 30.35 -50.63 50.45
C ALA A 137 31.48 -50.83 51.48
N ALA A 138 32.19 -49.76 51.84
CA ALA A 138 33.24 -49.80 52.86
C ALA A 138 32.68 -50.15 54.25
N LEU A 139 31.52 -49.60 54.63
CA LEU A 139 30.86 -49.93 55.90
C LEU A 139 30.43 -51.40 55.94
N ALA A 140 29.88 -51.93 54.85
CA ALA A 140 29.50 -53.33 54.74
C ALA A 140 30.71 -54.27 54.88
N GLU A 141 31.87 -53.91 54.30
CA GLU A 141 33.11 -54.65 54.49
C GLU A 141 33.60 -54.60 55.95
N ALA A 142 33.56 -53.42 56.57
CA ALA A 142 33.94 -53.26 57.98
C ALA A 142 33.03 -54.08 58.91
N GLN A 143 31.71 -54.10 58.64
CA GLN A 143 30.75 -54.92 59.38
C GLN A 143 31.03 -56.41 59.23
N ARG A 144 31.35 -56.89 58.01
CA ARG A 144 31.74 -58.31 57.82
C ARG A 144 32.96 -58.67 58.66
N LYS A 145 33.99 -57.82 58.69
CA LYS A 145 35.20 -58.03 59.51
C LYS A 145 34.88 -58.06 61.01
N THR A 146 34.00 -57.19 61.49
CA THR A 146 33.61 -57.20 62.91
C THR A 146 32.77 -58.43 63.26
N GLU A 147 31.86 -58.86 62.38
CA GLU A 147 31.09 -60.10 62.53
C GLU A 147 32.01 -61.34 62.59
N GLU A 148 33.04 -61.40 61.74
CA GLU A 148 34.07 -62.44 61.79
C GLU A 148 34.85 -62.42 63.11
N GLN A 149 35.28 -61.25 63.57
CA GLN A 149 35.97 -61.09 64.87
C GLN A 149 35.10 -61.53 66.05
N VAL A 150 33.81 -61.16 66.06
CA VAL A 150 32.86 -61.57 67.08
C VAL A 150 32.66 -63.09 67.08
N ARG A 151 32.58 -63.73 65.90
CA ARG A 151 32.55 -65.21 65.81
C ARG A 151 33.78 -65.85 66.43
N MET A 152 34.98 -65.37 66.08
CA MET A 152 36.22 -65.89 66.65
C MET A 152 36.28 -65.73 68.18
N LEU A 153 35.82 -64.60 68.71
CA LEU A 153 35.74 -64.37 70.16
C LEU A 153 34.74 -65.30 70.84
N ALA A 154 33.57 -65.53 70.23
CA ALA A 154 32.57 -66.46 70.74
C ALA A 154 33.08 -67.92 70.76
N GLU A 155 33.82 -68.33 69.73
CA GLU A 155 34.50 -69.63 69.68
C GLU A 155 35.57 -69.75 70.76
N ALA A 156 36.42 -68.72 70.95
CA ALA A 156 37.42 -68.69 72.00
C ALA A 156 36.80 -68.74 73.41
N GLN A 157 35.67 -68.06 73.64
CA GLN A 157 34.93 -68.13 74.90
C GLN A 157 34.39 -69.54 75.18
N ARG A 158 33.78 -70.20 74.18
CA ARG A 158 33.32 -71.60 74.33
C ARG A 158 34.46 -72.54 74.73
N HIS A 159 35.61 -72.43 74.08
CA HIS A 159 36.76 -73.25 74.44
C HIS A 159 37.30 -72.95 75.85
N LEU A 160 37.15 -71.74 76.35
CA LEU A 160 37.48 -71.40 77.74
C LEU A 160 36.48 -72.00 78.73
N GLU A 161 35.18 -71.91 78.43
CA GLU A 161 34.12 -72.53 79.24
C GLU A 161 34.28 -74.05 79.32
N GLU A 162 34.51 -74.72 78.19
CA GLU A 162 34.78 -76.17 78.12
C GLU A 162 36.00 -76.60 78.95
N ARG A 163 36.96 -75.71 79.20
CA ARG A 163 38.17 -76.00 79.99
C ARG A 163 38.00 -75.73 81.49
N VAL A 164 37.01 -74.93 81.86
CA VAL A 164 36.76 -74.51 83.25
C VAL A 164 35.63 -75.34 83.90
N THR A 165 34.84 -76.07 83.10
CA THR A 165 33.85 -77.06 83.55
C THR A 165 34.45 -78.45 83.67
#